data_AF-A0A2V4FP07-F1
#
_entry.id   AF-A0A2V4FP07-F1
#
_cell.length_a   1.000
_cell.length_b   1.000
_cell.length_c   1.000
_cell.angle_alpha   90.00
_cell.angle_beta   90.00
_cell.angle_gamma   90.00
#
_symmetry.space_group_name_H-M   'P 1'
#
loop_
_entity.id
_entity.type
_entity.pdbx_description
1 polymer ?
#
loop_
_entity_poly.entity_id
_entity_poly.type
_entity_poly.pdbx_seq_one_letter_code
_entity_poly.pdbx_strand_id
1 'polypeptide(L)'
;MALKATIYKAAVNIADMDRHFYHDATLTLAQHPSENEQRMMLRLLAWICHADERLVFTKGLSADDEPEIWQRNDHNGLEMWIEMGLPDEKRIRKACNQSPRVVLYAYGERAAHVWWQGMQGKVAGYKNLSVRFLDDEQLARLTALASRTMTLQATLQEGTIWLSDAQNSLEIQFAEWQLAQV
;
A
#
# COMPACT_ATOMS: atom_id res chain seq x y z
N MET A 1 -14.82 -6.02 25.30
CA MET A 1 -14.00 -4.80 25.15
C MET A 1 -13.24 -4.93 23.84
N ALA A 2 -13.30 -3.92 22.97
CA ALA A 2 -12.52 -3.93 21.73
C ALA A 2 -11.02 -3.96 22.08
N LEU A 3 -10.27 -4.91 21.50
CA LEU A 3 -8.83 -5.00 21.67
C LEU A 3 -8.21 -3.68 21.16
N LYS A 4 -7.29 -3.09 21.95
CA LYS A 4 -6.67 -1.80 21.61
C LYS A 4 -5.69 -1.99 20.45
N ALA A 5 -5.72 -1.06 19.50
CA ALA A 5 -4.72 -1.01 18.43
C ALA A 5 -3.32 -0.69 18.97
N THR A 6 -2.31 -1.22 18.29
CA THR A 6 -0.89 -1.01 18.62
C THR A 6 -0.35 0.13 17.74
N ILE A 7 0.15 1.21 18.35
CA ILE A 7 0.47 2.47 17.62
C ILE A 7 1.93 2.53 17.19
N TYR A 8 2.23 2.50 15.91
CA TYR A 8 3.58 2.66 15.36
C TYR A 8 3.80 4.10 14.91
N LYS A 9 5.03 4.59 15.03
CA LYS A 9 5.44 5.87 14.46
C LYS A 9 6.53 5.64 13.43
N ALA A 10 6.44 6.32 12.29
CA ALA A 10 7.46 6.27 11.25
C ALA A 10 7.83 7.69 10.83
N ALA A 11 9.08 8.09 11.07
CA ALA A 11 9.68 9.23 10.40
C ALA A 11 10.28 8.72 9.09
N VAL A 12 9.80 9.23 7.95
CA VAL A 12 10.22 8.75 6.62
C VAL A 12 10.74 9.94 5.82
N ASN A 13 12.00 9.84 5.38
CA ASN A 13 12.57 10.73 4.37
C ASN A 13 12.40 10.06 2.99
N ILE A 14 11.74 10.74 2.06
CA ILE A 14 11.39 10.22 0.75
C ILE A 14 12.12 11.02 -0.32
N ALA A 15 12.82 10.29 -1.19
CA ALA A 15 13.48 10.78 -2.39
C ALA A 15 12.93 9.99 -3.60
N ASP A 16 11.82 10.47 -4.16
CA ASP A 16 11.17 9.87 -5.32
C ASP A 16 11.68 10.57 -6.60
N MET A 17 12.66 9.92 -7.25
CA MET A 17 13.29 10.43 -8.46
C MET A 17 12.33 10.38 -9.65
N ASP A 18 11.44 9.38 -9.68
CA ASP A 18 10.48 9.15 -10.77
C ASP A 18 9.44 10.28 -10.85
N ARG A 19 9.01 10.79 -9.70
CA ARG A 19 8.05 11.91 -9.59
C ARG A 19 8.72 13.26 -9.30
N HIS A 20 10.04 13.30 -9.17
CA HIS A 20 10.80 14.44 -8.65
C HIS A 20 10.22 14.99 -7.32
N PHE A 21 9.82 14.07 -6.43
CA PHE A 21 9.14 14.37 -5.18
C PHE A 21 10.05 14.07 -3.99
N TYR A 22 10.27 15.07 -3.14
CA TYR A 22 11.14 15.00 -1.97
C TYR A 22 10.38 15.47 -0.75
N HIS A 23 10.24 14.61 0.26
CA HIS A 23 9.37 14.91 1.38
C HIS A 23 9.79 14.17 2.66
N ASP A 24 9.69 14.88 3.77
CA ASP A 24 9.84 14.33 5.12
C ASP A 24 8.46 14.17 5.75
N ALA A 25 8.06 12.93 6.04
CA ALA A 25 6.78 12.61 6.66
C ALA A 25 6.97 12.04 8.06
N THR A 26 6.12 12.44 9.01
CA THR A 26 5.97 11.76 10.30
C THR A 26 4.59 11.11 10.38
N LEU A 27 4.56 9.79 10.25
CA LEU A 27 3.35 8.99 10.15
C LEU A 27 3.04 8.30 11.48
N THR A 28 1.75 8.15 11.79
CA THR A 28 1.26 7.35 12.92
C THR A 28 0.36 6.25 12.37
N LEU A 29 0.75 4.99 12.56
CA LEU A 29 -0.01 3.83 12.10
C LEU A 29 -0.67 3.14 13.29
N ALA A 30 -1.99 3.02 13.26
CA ALA A 30 -2.71 2.17 14.19
C ALA A 30 -2.82 0.75 13.60
N GLN A 31 -2.12 -0.21 14.22
CA GLN A 31 -2.23 -1.63 13.87
C GLN A 31 -3.41 -2.23 14.61
N HIS A 32 -4.45 -2.62 13.86
CA HIS A 32 -5.58 -3.34 14.44
C HIS A 32 -5.12 -4.74 14.94
N PRO A 33 -5.72 -5.30 16.00
CA PRO A 33 -5.35 -6.63 16.51
C PRO A 33 -5.46 -7.79 15.50
N SER A 34 -6.24 -7.62 14.43
CA SER A 34 -6.32 -8.59 13.31
C SER A 34 -5.34 -8.28 12.18
N GLU A 35 -4.62 -7.16 12.23
CA GLU A 35 -3.57 -6.80 11.29
C GLU A 35 -2.22 -7.30 11.81
N ASN A 36 -1.50 -8.06 10.98
CA ASN A 36 -0.14 -8.48 11.29
C ASN A 36 0.88 -7.41 10.85
N GLU A 37 2.13 -7.54 11.30
CA GLU A 37 3.19 -6.56 10.96
C GLU A 37 3.50 -6.53 9.47
N GLN A 38 3.43 -7.68 8.79
CA GLN A 38 3.65 -7.76 7.34
C GLN A 38 2.72 -6.83 6.58
N ARG A 39 1.41 -6.91 6.89
CA ARG A 39 0.41 -6.07 6.24
C ARG A 39 0.54 -4.60 6.62
N MET A 40 0.84 -4.30 7.89
CA MET A 40 1.08 -2.93 8.33
C MET A 40 2.27 -2.31 7.60
N MET A 41 3.38 -3.04 7.45
CA MET A 41 4.56 -2.55 6.73
C MET A 41 4.31 -2.43 5.23
N LEU A 42 3.50 -3.32 4.65
CA LEU A 42 3.03 -3.15 3.26
C LEU A 42 2.18 -1.87 3.11
N ARG A 43 1.32 -1.53 4.09
CA ARG A 43 0.61 -0.22 4.11
C ARG A 43 1.54 0.95 4.15
N LEU A 44 2.56 0.91 5.02
CA LEU A 44 3.56 1.96 5.07
C LEU A 44 4.27 2.11 3.72
N LEU A 45 4.70 1.00 3.11
CA LEU A 45 5.34 1.00 1.80
C LEU A 45 4.42 1.55 0.70
N ALA A 46 3.15 1.15 0.67
CA ALA A 46 2.19 1.66 -0.29
C ALA A 46 1.95 3.17 -0.11
N TRP A 47 1.93 3.67 1.13
CA TRP A 47 1.88 5.10 1.40
C TRP A 47 3.10 5.80 0.81
N ILE A 48 4.31 5.27 1.04
CA ILE A 48 5.57 5.80 0.51
C ILE A 48 5.55 5.86 -1.04
N CYS A 49 5.10 4.79 -1.70
CA CYS A 49 4.99 4.71 -3.16
C CYS A 49 4.06 5.77 -3.77
N HIS A 50 3.15 6.31 -2.98
CA HIS A 50 2.14 7.26 -3.40
C HIS A 50 2.20 8.55 -2.60
N ALA A 51 3.32 8.81 -1.93
CA ALA A 51 3.43 9.86 -0.93
C ALA A 51 2.93 11.20 -1.46
N ASP A 52 2.07 11.80 -0.64
CA ASP A 52 1.37 13.06 -0.86
C ASP A 52 0.87 13.55 0.49
N GLU A 53 0.84 14.86 0.72
CA GLU A 53 0.41 15.46 1.99
C GLU A 53 -1.06 15.15 2.32
N ARG A 54 -1.87 14.84 1.29
CA ARG A 54 -3.30 14.54 1.42
C ARG A 54 -3.59 13.04 1.52
N LEU A 55 -2.56 12.19 1.46
CA LEU A 55 -2.71 10.74 1.52
C LEU A 55 -2.90 10.28 2.98
N VAL A 56 -4.03 9.64 3.27
CA VAL A 56 -4.46 9.34 4.64
C VAL A 56 -4.73 7.85 4.82
N PHE A 57 -4.15 7.26 5.89
CA PHE A 57 -4.54 5.93 6.37
C PHE A 57 -5.96 5.96 6.92
N THR A 58 -6.78 4.99 6.56
CA THR A 58 -8.16 4.88 7.05
C THR A 58 -8.28 3.75 8.09
N LYS A 59 -9.51 3.40 8.49
CA LYS A 59 -9.78 2.21 9.30
C LYS A 59 -9.57 0.89 8.55
N GLY A 60 -9.52 0.91 7.21
CA GLY A 60 -9.17 -0.22 6.36
C GLY A 60 -9.90 -1.50 6.75
N LEU A 61 -9.15 -2.55 7.13
CA LEU A 61 -9.66 -3.83 7.67
C LEU A 61 -10.78 -3.74 8.71
N SER A 62 -10.91 -2.63 9.42
CA SER A 62 -11.92 -2.43 10.45
C SER A 62 -13.21 -1.77 9.92
N ALA A 63 -13.28 -1.45 8.62
CA ALA A 63 -14.43 -0.78 7.99
C ALA A 63 -14.66 -1.31 6.56
N ASP A 64 -15.87 -1.80 6.28
CA ASP A 64 -16.24 -2.36 4.98
C ASP A 64 -16.34 -1.31 3.85
N ASP A 65 -16.31 -0.03 4.19
CA ASP A 65 -16.52 1.08 3.27
C ASP A 65 -15.30 1.96 2.99
N GLU A 66 -14.21 1.79 3.73
CA GLU A 66 -12.98 2.56 3.55
C GLU A 66 -11.85 1.68 2.96
N PRO A 67 -10.99 2.21 2.07
CA PRO A 67 -9.75 1.56 1.62
C PRO A 67 -8.73 1.45 2.73
N GLU A 68 -7.56 0.85 2.49
CA GLU A 68 -6.46 0.98 3.46
C GLU A 68 -5.92 2.41 3.54
N ILE A 69 -5.84 3.07 2.39
CA ILE A 69 -5.35 4.43 2.23
C ILE A 69 -6.16 5.11 1.13
N TRP A 70 -6.47 6.38 1.29
CA TRP A 70 -7.04 7.18 0.21
C TRP A 70 -6.40 8.56 0.11
N GLN A 71 -6.60 9.17 -1.05
CA GLN A 71 -6.38 10.60 -1.25
C GLN A 71 -7.71 11.23 -1.63
N ARG A 72 -8.00 12.39 -1.05
CA ARG A 72 -9.20 13.19 -1.37
C ARG A 72 -8.81 14.61 -1.74
N ASN A 73 -9.55 15.18 -2.68
CA ASN A 73 -9.42 16.58 -3.09
C ASN A 73 -10.12 17.56 -2.13
N ASP A 74 -10.04 18.86 -2.43
CA ASP A 74 -10.55 19.94 -1.55
C ASP A 74 -12.07 19.93 -1.41
N HIS A 75 -12.75 19.26 -2.34
CA HIS A 75 -14.20 19.07 -2.35
C HIS A 75 -14.59 17.72 -1.74
N ASN A 76 -13.65 17.05 -1.05
CA ASN A 76 -13.82 15.74 -0.42
C ASN A 76 -14.09 14.58 -1.40
N GLY A 77 -13.87 14.79 -2.70
CA GLY A 77 -13.94 13.74 -3.73
C GLY A 77 -12.73 12.82 -3.68
N LEU A 78 -12.93 11.53 -3.90
CA LEU A 78 -11.84 10.54 -3.93
C LEU A 78 -11.01 10.70 -5.20
N GLU A 79 -9.69 10.75 -5.04
CA GLU A 79 -8.70 10.81 -6.13
C GLU A 79 -7.89 9.51 -6.22
N MET A 80 -7.62 8.88 -5.08
CA MET A 80 -6.90 7.62 -5.01
C MET A 80 -7.52 6.69 -4.00
N TRP A 81 -7.60 5.41 -4.36
CA TRP A 81 -7.99 4.30 -3.51
C TRP A 81 -6.87 3.26 -3.50
N ILE A 82 -6.30 3.00 -2.33
CA ILE A 82 -5.28 1.95 -2.16
C ILE A 82 -5.89 0.80 -1.36
N GLU A 83 -5.88 -0.38 -1.97
CA GLU A 83 -6.42 -1.61 -1.40
C GLU A 83 -5.30 -2.63 -1.15
N MET A 84 -5.52 -3.57 -0.23
CA MET A 84 -4.54 -4.62 0.07
C MET A 84 -5.13 -6.01 0.19
N GLY A 85 -4.30 -7.00 -0.13
CA GLY A 85 -4.62 -8.42 -0.02
C GLY A 85 -5.34 -8.93 -1.26
N LEU A 86 -6.32 -9.81 -1.05
CA LEU A 86 -6.98 -10.59 -2.11
C LEU A 86 -8.49 -10.33 -2.11
N PRO A 87 -8.94 -9.08 -2.41
CA PRO A 87 -10.34 -8.71 -2.36
C PRO A 87 -11.17 -9.46 -3.41
N ASP A 88 -12.47 -9.59 -3.15
CA ASP A 88 -13.39 -10.13 -4.15
C ASP A 88 -13.64 -9.11 -5.29
N GLU A 89 -14.29 -9.59 -6.35
CA GLU A 89 -14.61 -8.76 -7.52
C GLU A 89 -15.52 -7.58 -7.16
N LYS A 90 -16.41 -7.75 -6.18
CA LYS A 90 -17.36 -6.72 -5.77
C LYS A 90 -16.65 -5.55 -5.10
N ARG A 91 -15.64 -5.81 -4.27
CA ARG A 91 -14.82 -4.81 -3.61
C ARG A 91 -13.96 -4.03 -4.62
N ILE A 92 -13.33 -4.72 -5.57
CA ILE A 92 -12.53 -4.08 -6.63
C ILE A 92 -13.43 -3.19 -7.50
N ARG A 93 -14.57 -3.70 -7.95
CA ARG A 93 -15.56 -2.92 -8.72
C ARG A 93 -16.00 -1.67 -7.97
N LYS A 94 -16.28 -1.80 -6.66
CA LYS A 94 -16.64 -0.65 -5.81
C LYS A 94 -15.53 0.40 -5.81
N ALA A 95 -14.28 -0.01 -5.59
CA ALA A 95 -13.14 0.90 -5.60
C ALA A 95 -12.99 1.63 -6.95
N CYS A 96 -13.03 0.88 -8.06
CA CYS A 96 -12.89 1.44 -9.41
C CYS A 96 -14.03 2.39 -9.79
N ASN A 97 -15.23 2.21 -9.23
CA ASN A 97 -16.35 3.12 -9.46
C ASN A 97 -16.29 4.37 -8.58
N GLN A 98 -15.56 4.33 -7.46
CA GLN A 98 -15.51 5.43 -6.49
C GLN A 98 -14.30 6.35 -6.67
N SER A 99 -13.22 5.87 -7.28
CA SER A 99 -11.97 6.60 -7.40
C SER A 99 -11.45 6.59 -8.84
N PRO A 100 -10.93 7.72 -9.37
CA PRO A 100 -10.30 7.76 -10.69
C PRO A 100 -8.97 7.02 -10.74
N ARG A 101 -8.35 6.69 -9.59
CA ARG A 101 -7.14 5.86 -9.50
C ARG A 101 -7.29 4.81 -8.40
N VAL A 102 -7.08 3.55 -8.73
CA VAL A 102 -7.11 2.42 -7.79
C VAL A 102 -5.82 1.64 -7.88
N VAL A 103 -5.19 1.38 -6.75
CA VAL A 103 -3.99 0.52 -6.66
C VAL A 103 -4.25 -0.58 -5.65
N LEU A 104 -4.13 -1.83 -6.08
CA LEU A 104 -4.25 -3.01 -5.23
C LEU A 104 -2.87 -3.62 -5.01
N TYR A 105 -2.47 -3.76 -3.75
CA TYR A 105 -1.27 -4.48 -3.35
C TYR A 105 -1.63 -5.90 -2.86
N ALA A 106 -1.42 -6.87 -3.73
CA ALA A 106 -1.56 -8.29 -3.45
C ALA A 106 -0.28 -8.85 -2.79
N TYR A 107 -0.45 -9.81 -1.89
CA TYR A 107 0.62 -10.50 -1.19
C TYR A 107 0.17 -11.89 -0.73
N GLY A 108 1.11 -12.75 -0.32
CA GLY A 108 0.84 -14.12 0.10
C GLY A 108 0.92 -15.07 -1.10
N GLU A 109 2.14 -15.45 -1.47
CA GLU A 109 2.53 -16.10 -2.72
C GLU A 109 1.48 -17.06 -3.29
N ARG A 110 1.26 -18.19 -2.62
CA ARG A 110 0.37 -19.25 -3.11
C ARG A 110 -1.08 -18.79 -3.28
N ALA A 111 -1.61 -18.04 -2.32
CA ALA A 111 -3.00 -17.60 -2.35
C ALA A 111 -3.21 -16.51 -3.40
N ALA A 112 -2.25 -15.61 -3.55
CA ALA A 112 -2.31 -14.49 -4.49
C ALA A 112 -2.30 -14.96 -5.95
N HIS A 113 -1.44 -15.92 -6.31
CA HIS A 113 -1.42 -16.47 -7.67
C HIS A 113 -2.72 -17.20 -8.02
N VAL A 114 -3.29 -17.98 -7.10
CA VAL A 114 -4.58 -18.65 -7.30
C VAL A 114 -5.71 -17.62 -7.46
N TRP A 115 -5.72 -16.60 -6.61
CA TRP A 115 -6.67 -15.50 -6.70
C TRP A 115 -6.57 -14.77 -8.05
N TRP A 116 -5.34 -14.46 -8.50
CA TRP A 116 -5.11 -13.72 -9.74
C TRP A 116 -5.55 -14.49 -10.97
N GLN A 117 -5.29 -15.80 -11.02
CA GLN A 117 -5.78 -16.67 -12.10
C GLN A 117 -7.29 -16.58 -12.29
N GLY A 118 -8.06 -16.49 -11.20
CA GLY A 118 -9.52 -16.35 -11.22
C GLY A 118 -10.04 -14.90 -11.36
N MET A 119 -9.18 -13.90 -11.14
CA MET A 119 -9.56 -12.48 -11.10
C MET A 119 -9.16 -11.69 -12.35
N GLN A 120 -7.99 -11.98 -12.94
CA GLN A 120 -7.40 -11.17 -14.02
C GLN A 120 -8.37 -10.84 -15.15
N GLY A 121 -9.12 -11.83 -15.67
CA GLY A 121 -10.06 -11.62 -16.77
C GLY A 121 -11.30 -10.81 -16.37
N LYS A 122 -11.65 -10.79 -15.08
CA LYS A 122 -12.81 -10.05 -14.54
C LYS A 122 -12.49 -8.57 -14.32
N VAL A 123 -11.22 -8.25 -14.05
CA VAL A 123 -10.79 -6.89 -13.70
C VAL A 123 -10.00 -6.18 -14.81
N ALA A 124 -9.62 -6.90 -15.87
CA ALA A 124 -8.89 -6.36 -17.03
C ALA A 124 -9.58 -5.15 -17.69
N GLY A 125 -10.91 -5.03 -17.58
CA GLY A 125 -11.67 -3.90 -18.13
C GLY A 125 -11.53 -2.59 -17.36
N TYR A 126 -11.05 -2.61 -16.10
CA TYR A 126 -10.91 -1.42 -15.28
C TYR A 126 -9.62 -0.66 -15.63
N LYS A 127 -9.75 0.37 -16.47
CA LYS A 127 -8.62 1.20 -16.94
C LYS A 127 -7.93 1.99 -15.83
N ASN A 128 -8.60 2.25 -14.72
CA ASN A 128 -8.08 2.98 -13.57
C ASN A 128 -7.46 2.08 -12.49
N LEU A 129 -7.36 0.76 -12.73
CA LEU A 129 -6.84 -0.21 -11.77
C LEU A 129 -5.42 -0.62 -12.11
N SER A 130 -4.52 -0.45 -11.14
CA SER A 130 -3.23 -1.15 -11.08
C SER A 130 -3.27 -2.25 -10.03
N VAL A 131 -2.70 -3.41 -10.34
CA VAL A 131 -2.53 -4.54 -9.42
C VAL A 131 -1.05 -4.87 -9.33
N ARG A 132 -0.51 -4.71 -8.12
CA ARG A 132 0.88 -4.96 -7.77
C ARG A 132 0.96 -6.16 -6.86
N PHE A 133 1.96 -7.00 -7.06
CA PHE A 133 2.23 -8.16 -6.22
C PHE A 133 3.61 -8.04 -5.57
N LEU A 134 3.67 -8.36 -4.27
CA LEU A 134 4.91 -8.50 -3.52
C LEU A 134 5.06 -9.94 -3.04
N ASP A 135 6.18 -10.57 -3.40
CA ASP A 135 6.49 -11.93 -2.97
C ASP A 135 6.79 -12.03 -1.48
N ASP A 136 6.73 -13.27 -0.96
CA ASP A 136 6.87 -13.54 0.46
C ASP A 136 8.30 -13.24 0.98
N GLU A 137 9.33 -13.30 0.13
CA GLU A 137 10.72 -13.03 0.51
C GLU A 137 10.92 -11.52 0.77
N GLN A 138 10.52 -10.70 -0.20
CA GLN A 138 10.55 -9.24 -0.08
C GLN A 138 9.66 -8.76 1.06
N LEU A 139 8.47 -9.34 1.22
CA LEU A 139 7.56 -9.02 2.32
C LEU A 139 8.17 -9.35 3.69
N ALA A 140 8.86 -10.49 3.83
CA ALA A 140 9.54 -10.86 5.06
C ALA A 140 10.67 -9.86 5.41
N ARG A 141 11.47 -9.46 4.41
CA ARG A 141 12.53 -8.45 4.59
C ARG A 141 11.96 -7.08 4.96
N LEU A 142 10.88 -6.65 4.30
CA LEU A 142 10.16 -5.42 4.64
C LEU A 142 9.66 -5.45 6.08
N THR A 143 9.15 -6.60 6.53
CA THR A 143 8.64 -6.77 7.89
C THR A 143 9.74 -6.68 8.94
N ALA A 144 10.97 -7.09 8.61
CA ALA A 144 12.11 -7.01 9.53
C ALA A 144 12.51 -5.58 9.91
N LEU A 145 12.09 -4.56 9.13
CA LEU A 145 12.27 -3.15 9.48
C LEU A 145 11.25 -2.64 10.52
N ALA A 146 10.22 -3.44 10.84
CA ALA A 146 9.16 -3.03 11.74
C ALA A 146 9.71 -2.79 13.15
N SER A 147 9.47 -1.59 13.68
CA SER A 147 9.73 -1.25 15.08
C SER A 147 8.72 -0.22 15.57
N ARG A 148 8.50 -0.12 16.89
CA ARG A 148 7.49 0.81 17.46
C ARG A 148 7.72 2.26 17.03
N THR A 149 8.97 2.63 16.82
CA THR A 149 9.40 3.93 16.30
C THR A 149 10.45 3.69 15.22
N MET A 150 10.07 3.94 13.96
CA MET A 150 10.92 3.76 12.79
C MET A 150 11.46 5.11 12.32
N THR A 151 12.72 5.09 11.87
CA THR A 151 13.30 6.16 11.06
C THR A 151 13.75 5.51 9.76
N LEU A 152 13.09 5.86 8.66
CA LEU A 152 13.26 5.22 7.35
C LEU A 152 13.70 6.24 6.30
N GLN A 153 14.50 5.77 5.36
CA GLN A 153 14.88 6.47 4.14
C GLN A 153 14.36 5.66 2.97
N ALA A 154 13.61 6.30 2.07
CA ALA A 154 13.03 5.69 0.91
C ALA A 154 13.49 6.42 -0.35
N THR A 155 14.17 5.70 -1.25
CA THR A 155 14.50 6.20 -2.58
C THR A 155 13.70 5.42 -3.61
N LEU A 156 13.02 6.11 -4.51
CA LEU A 156 12.25 5.50 -5.60
C LEU A 156 12.86 5.95 -6.92
N GLN A 157 13.27 5.01 -7.75
CA GLN A 157 13.85 5.28 -9.06
C GLN A 157 13.62 4.10 -10.00
N GLU A 158 13.14 4.40 -11.20
CA GLU A 158 12.84 3.45 -12.28
C GLU A 158 11.91 2.31 -11.83
N GLY A 159 10.96 2.61 -10.92
CA GLY A 159 10.03 1.62 -10.36
C GLY A 159 10.62 0.71 -9.28
N THR A 160 11.91 0.84 -8.96
CA THR A 160 12.55 0.17 -7.83
C THR A 160 12.51 1.06 -6.59
N ILE A 161 12.31 0.44 -5.43
CA ILE A 161 12.25 1.13 -4.14
C ILE A 161 13.38 0.62 -3.25
N TRP A 162 14.30 1.50 -2.87
CA TRP A 162 15.27 1.22 -1.82
C TRP A 162 14.74 1.79 -0.51
N LEU A 163 14.51 0.92 0.46
CA LEU A 163 14.05 1.28 1.80
C LEU A 163 15.11 0.87 2.81
N SER A 164 15.51 1.79 3.68
CA SER A 164 16.52 1.50 4.71
C SER A 164 16.20 2.15 6.05
N ASP A 165 16.68 1.51 7.11
CA ASP A 165 16.84 2.11 8.43
C ASP A 165 18.35 2.32 8.72
N ALA A 166 18.73 2.50 9.99
CA ALA A 166 20.13 2.71 10.37
C ALA A 166 21.02 1.45 10.25
N GLN A 167 20.44 0.25 10.20
CA GLN A 167 21.16 -1.03 10.24
C GLN A 167 20.93 -1.90 9.00
N ASN A 168 19.80 -1.73 8.34
CA ASN A 168 19.29 -2.61 7.30
C ASN A 168 18.94 -1.79 6.06
N SER A 169 19.18 -2.38 4.89
CA SER A 169 18.73 -1.86 3.61
C SER A 169 18.11 -2.98 2.81
N LEU A 170 17.04 -2.67 2.10
CA LEU A 170 16.36 -3.60 1.24
C LEU A 170 15.93 -2.90 -0.05
N GLU A 171 16.03 -3.66 -1.13
CA GLU A 171 15.54 -3.30 -2.46
C GLU A 171 14.22 -4.03 -2.68
N ILE A 172 13.21 -3.29 -3.14
CA ILE A 172 11.87 -3.81 -3.43
C ILE A 172 11.53 -3.53 -4.88
N GLN A 173 11.02 -4.56 -5.54
CA GLN A 173 10.40 -4.45 -6.84
C GLN A 173 9.06 -5.22 -6.84
N PHE A 174 7.98 -4.53 -7.17
CA PHE A 174 6.68 -5.16 -7.34
C PHE A 174 6.60 -5.87 -8.69
N ALA A 175 5.98 -7.05 -8.71
CA ALA A 175 5.48 -7.61 -9.94
C ALA A 175 4.20 -6.85 -10.35
N GLU A 176 4.22 -6.21 -11.51
CA GLU A 176 3.07 -5.50 -12.05
C GLU A 176 2.15 -6.48 -12.79
N TRP A 177 1.09 -6.92 -12.14
CA TRP A 177 0.10 -7.85 -12.72
C TRP A 177 -0.90 -7.15 -13.64
N GLN A 178 -1.25 -5.90 -13.32
CA GLN A 178 -2.03 -5.04 -14.18
C GLN A 178 -1.59 -3.59 -13.97
N LEU A 179 -1.45 -2.84 -15.05
CA LEU A 179 -1.19 -1.41 -15.02
C LEU A 179 -2.43 -0.64 -15.49
N ALA A 180 -2.78 0.42 -14.76
CA ALA A 180 -3.79 1.37 -15.21
C ALA A 180 -3.39 1.99 -16.56
N GLN A 181 -4.38 2.21 -17.42
CA GLN A 181 -4.22 2.69 -18.81
C GLN A 181 -4.55 4.19 -18.92
N VAL A 182 -4.26 4.97 -17.88
CA VAL A 182 -4.58 6.41 -17.82
C VAL A 182 -3.91 7.17 -18.96
#